data_AF-A0A7Y0B4R9-F1
#
_entry.id   AF-A0A7Y0B4R9-F1
#
_cell.length_a   1.000
_cell.length_b   1.000
_cell.length_c   1.000
_cell.angle_alpha   90.00
_cell.angle_beta   90.00
_cell.angle_gamma   90.00
#
_symmetry.space_group_name_H-M   'P 1'
#
loop_
_entity.id
_entity.type
_entity.pdbx_description
1 polymer ?
#
loop_
_entity_poly.entity_id
_entity_poly.type
_entity_poly.pdbx_seq_one_letter_code
_entity_poly.pdbx_strand_id
1 'polypeptide(L)'
;MMHLAMYDAANASRCHSSGGFKPENCIGALYTPGISVKAGVAPDVNAALDHAAYNVLESTFPALDFTPYLTAARSGEPVDATTAEGQSVGQKAATAMIARRTGDGSTDTTPYTPSTEPGQWRPTGSGAAADPNWGKVKKFVDYGDYPWTYFKTTAADLRPQAPGGIAAMPDMLKSPEYAAQFKEVAELGAADSATRTADQTEIAWFWANDLNGTYKPPGQLFTHTRTVSAQRGLDQTANLQLFALVAGAMADAGISAWDMKYQTAIDLWRPESAIQLADSDGNPDTAQNGSWQPLSADTDGNHFSPPFPAYVSGHATFAGAWAESMKQFFGTDAISFTGTTQDPHAVGVTRTFPNFSAAATENARSRVYLGVHYQWDGDLGVATGRKAASQVIRNGYGWTSASDMNPRYYGPSLSTVGKSWLIKGMGATSAGANMYGGPSENWYWCDEYGAEMSYHQHLWSSYACANGYDGQSHIYYIPF
;
A
#
# COMPACT_ATOMS: atom_id res chain seq x y z
N MET A 1 12.59 2.91 0.57
CA MET A 1 13.98 2.81 1.03
C MET A 1 14.22 3.57 2.34
N MET A 2 14.10 4.90 2.37
CA MET A 2 14.44 5.75 3.54
C MET A 2 13.84 5.26 4.87
N HIS A 3 12.51 5.10 4.95
CA HIS A 3 11.85 4.68 6.19
C HIS A 3 12.27 3.29 6.69
N LEU A 4 12.58 2.36 5.77
CA LEU A 4 13.05 1.02 6.13
C LEU A 4 14.50 1.06 6.67
N ALA A 5 15.36 1.89 6.07
CA ALA A 5 16.73 2.09 6.57
C ALA A 5 16.74 2.77 7.95
N MET A 6 15.87 3.77 8.16
CA MET A 6 15.67 4.39 9.47
C MET A 6 15.20 3.38 10.52
N TYR A 7 14.21 2.54 10.16
CA TYR A 7 13.73 1.49 11.05
C TYR A 7 14.85 0.51 11.43
N ASP A 8 15.65 0.06 10.46
CA ASP A 8 16.80 -0.83 10.71
C ASP A 8 17.87 -0.18 11.58
N ALA A 9 18.17 1.11 11.35
CA ALA A 9 19.12 1.88 12.13
C ALA A 9 18.68 2.02 13.60
N ALA A 10 17.40 2.33 13.83
CA ALA A 10 16.85 2.41 15.18
C ALA A 10 16.79 1.04 15.86
N ASN A 11 16.44 0.00 15.11
CA ASN A 11 16.40 -1.35 15.65
C ASN A 11 17.80 -1.79 16.10
N ALA A 12 18.82 -1.65 15.24
CA ALA A 12 20.21 -1.95 15.58
C ALA A 12 20.70 -1.13 16.79
N SER A 13 20.36 0.17 16.83
CA SER A 13 20.75 1.06 17.94
C SER A 13 20.11 0.64 19.27
N ARG A 14 18.83 0.24 19.26
CA ARG A 14 18.11 -0.12 20.50
C ARG A 14 18.43 -1.54 20.98
N CYS A 15 18.59 -2.49 20.05
CA CYS A 15 19.04 -3.83 20.37
C CYS A 15 20.41 -3.84 21.07
N HIS A 16 21.23 -2.80 20.93
CA HIS A 16 22.55 -2.70 21.53
C HIS A 16 22.59 -1.62 22.62
N SER A 17 22.54 -2.05 23.88
CA SER A 17 22.71 -1.15 25.03
C SER A 17 24.15 -1.16 25.56
N SER A 18 24.46 -0.31 26.54
CA SER A 18 25.79 -0.25 27.19
C SER A 18 26.26 -1.60 27.77
N GLY A 19 25.35 -2.56 27.97
CA GLY A 19 25.66 -3.93 28.40
C GLY A 19 25.77 -4.97 27.28
N GLY A 20 25.77 -4.56 26.01
CA GLY A 20 25.77 -5.45 24.84
C GLY A 20 24.38 -5.64 24.22
N PHE A 21 24.25 -6.71 23.42
CA PHE A 21 23.02 -7.06 22.72
C PHE A 21 21.91 -7.46 23.70
N LYS A 22 20.74 -6.84 23.55
CA LYS A 22 19.53 -6.98 24.36
C LYS A 22 18.33 -7.12 23.43
N PRO A 23 17.91 -8.35 23.08
CA PRO A 23 16.80 -8.58 22.15
C PRO A 23 15.49 -7.95 22.61
N GLU A 24 15.29 -7.80 23.92
CA GLU A 24 14.11 -7.17 24.51
C GLU A 24 13.96 -5.68 24.21
N ASN A 25 15.04 -5.02 23.77
CA ASN A 25 15.02 -3.61 23.40
C ASN A 25 14.83 -3.40 21.88
N CYS A 26 14.87 -4.47 21.08
CA CYS A 26 14.62 -4.40 19.66
C CYS A 26 13.18 -3.95 19.39
N ILE A 27 12.97 -3.20 18.30
CA ILE A 27 11.64 -2.72 17.88
C ILE A 27 10.97 -3.63 16.86
N GLY A 28 11.59 -4.77 16.54
CA GLY A 28 11.05 -5.85 15.71
C GLY A 28 12.13 -6.58 14.91
N ALA A 29 11.72 -7.39 13.93
CA ALA A 29 12.64 -8.02 12.98
C ALA A 29 13.27 -6.98 12.03
N LEU A 30 14.55 -7.16 11.68
CA LEU A 30 15.27 -6.29 10.74
C LEU A 30 14.82 -6.53 9.28
N TYR A 31 14.72 -5.45 8.51
CA TYR A 31 14.50 -5.49 7.08
C TYR A 31 15.80 -5.89 6.33
N THR A 32 16.93 -5.30 6.73
CA THR A 32 18.28 -5.69 6.31
C THR A 32 19.12 -6.12 7.53
N PRO A 33 19.44 -7.42 7.69
CA PRO A 33 20.26 -7.86 8.82
C PRO A 33 21.74 -7.52 8.61
N GLY A 34 22.52 -7.62 9.68
CA GLY A 34 23.98 -7.49 9.62
C GLY A 34 24.52 -6.08 9.92
N ILE A 35 23.69 -5.17 10.45
CA ILE A 35 24.15 -3.87 10.92
C ILE A 35 24.89 -4.06 12.25
N SER A 36 26.21 -3.95 12.21
CA SER A 36 27.07 -4.13 13.38
C SER A 36 27.17 -2.85 14.22
N VAL A 37 27.13 -3.04 15.54
CA VAL A 37 27.32 -1.99 16.55
C VAL A 37 28.63 -2.22 17.29
N LYS A 38 29.39 -1.17 17.56
CA LYS A 38 30.63 -1.22 18.34
C LYS A 38 30.36 -1.73 19.77
N ALA A 39 31.11 -2.75 20.19
CA ALA A 39 30.98 -3.32 21.52
C ALA A 39 31.22 -2.28 22.62
N GLY A 40 30.34 -2.25 23.63
CA GLY A 40 30.43 -1.36 24.78
C GLY A 40 30.00 0.09 24.54
N VAL A 41 29.53 0.44 23.34
CA VAL A 41 29.01 1.78 23.02
C VAL A 41 27.55 1.66 22.61
N ALA A 42 26.65 2.31 23.36
CA ALA A 42 25.25 2.43 22.98
C ALA A 42 25.13 3.54 21.91
N PRO A 43 24.65 3.24 20.69
CA PRO A 43 24.50 4.26 19.65
C PRO A 43 23.40 5.26 19.99
N ASP A 44 23.63 6.55 19.71
CA ASP A 44 22.55 7.54 19.73
C ASP A 44 21.54 7.22 18.62
N VAL A 45 20.29 6.93 19.00
CA VAL A 45 19.24 6.53 18.06
C VAL A 45 18.94 7.68 17.10
N ASN A 46 18.93 8.93 17.56
CA ASN A 46 18.63 10.08 16.71
C ASN A 46 19.71 10.24 15.62
N ALA A 47 20.99 10.16 15.98
CA ALA A 47 22.08 10.20 15.00
C ALA A 47 21.97 9.07 13.98
N ALA A 48 21.60 7.87 14.41
CA ALA A 48 21.39 6.74 13.53
C ALA A 48 20.24 6.97 12.54
N LEU A 49 19.13 7.54 13.01
CA LEU A 49 17.99 7.89 12.16
C LEU A 49 18.33 8.97 11.14
N ASP A 50 18.96 10.06 11.59
CA ASP A 50 19.30 11.21 10.76
C ASP A 50 20.27 10.82 9.64
N HIS A 51 21.32 10.06 9.99
CA HIS A 51 22.30 9.59 9.00
C HIS A 51 21.73 8.49 8.09
N ALA A 52 20.87 7.60 8.58
CA ALA A 52 20.20 6.63 7.71
C ALA A 52 19.33 7.32 6.66
N ALA A 53 18.55 8.34 7.07
CA ALA A 53 17.72 9.12 6.17
C ALA A 53 18.57 9.90 5.16
N TYR A 54 19.54 10.68 5.64
CA TYR A 54 20.44 11.49 4.82
C TYR A 54 21.13 10.65 3.74
N ASN A 55 21.80 9.55 4.12
CA ASN A 55 22.60 8.76 3.19
C ASN A 55 21.74 8.03 2.14
N VAL A 56 20.51 7.61 2.48
CA VAL A 56 19.57 7.05 1.48
C VAL A 56 19.08 8.13 0.52
N LEU A 57 18.73 9.32 1.03
CA LEU A 57 18.24 10.43 0.22
C LEU A 57 19.32 10.94 -0.76
N GLU A 58 20.54 11.13 -0.29
CA GLU A 58 21.70 11.52 -1.11
C GLU A 58 21.97 10.49 -2.22
N SER A 59 21.89 9.19 -1.91
CA SER A 59 22.05 8.14 -2.91
C SER A 59 20.90 8.07 -3.92
N THR A 60 19.66 8.36 -3.50
CA THR A 60 18.47 8.23 -4.36
C THR A 60 18.29 9.46 -5.25
N PHE A 61 18.66 10.64 -4.74
CA PHE A 61 18.51 11.93 -5.41
C PHE A 61 19.85 12.68 -5.46
N PRO A 62 20.84 12.19 -6.21
CA PRO A 62 22.21 12.74 -6.21
C PRO A 62 22.30 14.17 -6.75
N ALA A 63 21.24 14.68 -7.39
CA ALA A 63 21.15 16.06 -7.86
C ALA A 63 20.69 17.07 -6.79
N LEU A 64 20.27 16.59 -5.61
CA LEU A 64 19.79 17.42 -4.50
C LEU A 64 20.79 17.41 -3.34
N ASP A 65 20.97 18.55 -2.67
CA ASP A 65 21.80 18.65 -1.47
C ASP A 65 20.95 18.52 -0.20
N PHE A 66 21.18 17.45 0.56
CA PHE A 66 20.51 17.19 1.83
C PHE A 66 21.32 17.64 3.06
N THR A 67 22.53 18.17 2.88
CA THR A 67 23.45 18.57 3.96
C THR A 67 22.83 19.61 4.91
N PRO A 68 22.07 20.62 4.42
CA PRO A 68 21.44 21.59 5.32
C PRO A 68 20.42 20.97 6.26
N TYR A 69 19.68 19.94 5.82
CA TYR A 69 18.69 19.25 6.65
C TYR A 69 19.35 18.39 7.72
N LEU A 70 20.43 17.67 7.37
CA LEU A 70 21.21 16.92 8.35
C LEU A 70 21.86 17.87 9.38
N THR A 71 22.42 18.99 8.92
CA THR A 71 23.04 19.99 9.79
C THR A 71 22.03 20.57 10.77
N ALA A 72 20.81 20.88 10.30
CA ALA A 72 19.73 21.36 11.15
C ALA A 72 19.29 20.29 12.16
N ALA A 73 19.13 19.03 11.73
CA ALA A 73 18.72 17.92 12.60
C ALA A 73 19.74 17.61 13.71
N ARG A 74 21.04 17.82 13.46
CA ARG A 74 22.13 17.58 14.42
C ARG A 74 22.59 18.83 15.17
N SER A 75 21.90 19.95 15.02
CA SER A 75 22.32 21.22 15.62
C SER A 75 22.21 21.18 17.15
N GLY A 76 23.32 21.41 17.85
CA GLY A 76 23.37 21.43 19.31
C GLY A 76 23.55 20.05 19.97
N GLU A 77 23.60 18.98 19.19
CA GLU A 77 23.83 17.63 19.68
C GLU A 77 25.29 17.43 20.13
N PRO A 78 25.55 16.64 21.19
CA PRO A 78 26.91 16.39 21.67
C PRO A 78 27.73 15.63 20.63
N VAL A 79 29.03 15.93 20.57
CA VAL A 79 30.00 15.17 19.76
C VAL A 79 30.74 14.23 20.69
N ASP A 80 30.24 13.00 20.81
CA ASP A 80 30.79 11.97 21.69
C ASP A 80 30.78 10.59 21.05
N ALA A 81 31.19 9.56 21.81
CA ALA A 81 31.28 8.20 21.30
C ALA A 81 29.91 7.62 20.91
N THR A 82 28.82 8.03 21.55
CA THR A 82 27.46 7.54 21.29
C THR A 82 26.89 8.16 20.03
N THR A 83 27.09 9.46 19.80
CA THR A 83 26.64 10.15 18.59
C THR A 83 27.47 9.76 17.37
N ALA A 84 28.78 9.57 17.54
CA ALA A 84 29.64 9.01 16.49
C ALA A 84 29.27 7.57 16.12
N GLU A 85 28.92 6.73 17.10
CA GLU A 85 28.46 5.37 16.81
C GLU A 85 27.06 5.38 16.18
N GLY A 86 26.16 6.27 16.61
CA GLY A 86 24.86 6.46 15.96
C GLY A 86 25.01 6.82 14.48
N GLN A 87 25.87 7.79 14.16
CA GLN A 87 26.23 8.11 12.76
C GLN A 87 26.69 6.86 11.99
N SER A 88 27.64 6.10 12.55
CA SER A 88 28.17 4.87 11.96
C SER A 88 27.06 3.83 11.70
N VAL A 89 26.15 3.62 12.65
CA VAL A 89 24.99 2.71 12.51
C VAL A 89 24.04 3.19 11.42
N GLY A 90 23.72 4.49 11.39
CA GLY A 90 22.87 5.07 10.36
C GLY A 90 23.43 4.91 8.95
N GLN A 91 24.72 5.19 8.77
CA GLN A 91 25.43 5.00 7.50
C GLN A 91 25.41 3.53 7.07
N LYS A 92 25.69 2.58 7.98
CA LYS A 92 25.62 1.14 7.67
C LYS A 92 24.21 0.70 7.26
N ALA A 93 23.17 1.19 7.95
CA ALA A 93 21.79 0.89 7.60
C ALA A 93 21.41 1.41 6.21
N ALA A 94 21.82 2.64 5.89
CA ALA A 94 21.64 3.20 4.55
C ALA A 94 22.38 2.39 3.48
N THR A 95 23.66 2.04 3.72
CA THR A 95 24.45 1.20 2.81
C THR A 95 23.79 -0.16 2.58
N ALA A 96 23.31 -0.82 3.62
CA ALA A 96 22.63 -2.11 3.52
C ALA A 96 21.35 -2.02 2.68
N MET A 97 20.54 -0.98 2.90
CA MET A 97 19.34 -0.70 2.11
C MET A 97 19.67 -0.45 0.63
N ILE A 98 20.65 0.41 0.35
CA ILE A 98 21.08 0.73 -1.02
C ILE A 98 21.59 -0.54 -1.72
N ALA A 99 22.47 -1.30 -1.07
CA ALA A 99 23.00 -2.55 -1.61
C ALA A 99 21.90 -3.57 -1.93
N ARG A 100 20.82 -3.61 -1.13
CA ARG A 100 19.66 -4.47 -1.40
C ARG A 100 18.89 -4.07 -2.65
N ARG A 101 18.94 -2.79 -3.02
CA ARG A 101 18.27 -2.25 -4.22
C ARG A 101 19.18 -2.21 -5.45
N THR A 102 20.46 -2.47 -5.30
CA THR A 102 21.36 -2.66 -6.45
C THR A 102 20.92 -3.88 -7.27
N GLY A 103 20.68 -3.67 -8.56
CA GLY A 103 20.29 -4.76 -9.48
C GLY A 103 18.88 -5.30 -9.24
N ASP A 104 18.02 -4.53 -8.57
CA ASP A 104 16.63 -4.93 -8.27
C ASP A 104 15.68 -4.81 -9.48
N GLY A 105 16.14 -4.32 -10.63
CA GLY A 105 15.34 -4.08 -11.83
C GLY A 105 14.83 -2.65 -12.00
N SER A 106 15.02 -1.76 -11.02
CA SER A 106 14.51 -0.36 -11.06
C SER A 106 15.20 0.52 -12.10
N THR A 107 16.37 0.10 -12.60
CA THR A 107 17.11 0.79 -13.65
C THR A 107 16.81 0.27 -15.06
N ASP A 108 15.85 -0.65 -15.23
CA ASP A 108 15.46 -1.18 -16.54
C ASP A 108 14.62 -0.15 -17.32
N THR A 109 15.26 0.56 -18.24
CA THR A 109 14.64 1.57 -19.11
C THR A 109 14.24 1.01 -20.48
N THR A 110 14.13 -0.32 -20.63
CA THR A 110 13.72 -0.93 -21.90
C THR A 110 12.38 -0.34 -22.36
N PRO A 111 12.29 0.26 -23.56
CA PRO A 111 11.06 0.90 -24.02
C PRO A 111 9.90 -0.07 -24.17
N TYR A 112 8.70 0.40 -23.84
CA TYR A 112 7.47 -0.31 -24.13
C TYR A 112 7.01 -0.02 -25.56
N THR A 113 6.59 -1.05 -26.29
CA THR A 113 6.05 -0.92 -27.65
C THR A 113 4.52 -1.02 -27.58
N PRO A 114 3.77 0.09 -27.68
CA PRO A 114 2.32 0.06 -27.62
C PRO A 114 1.71 -0.55 -28.89
N SER A 115 0.47 -1.04 -28.76
CA SER A 115 -0.34 -1.56 -29.87
C SER A 115 -1.48 -0.59 -30.20
N THR A 116 -1.96 -0.63 -31.45
CA THR A 116 -3.15 0.12 -31.89
C THR A 116 -4.42 -0.73 -31.92
N GLU A 117 -4.32 -2.03 -31.61
CA GLU A 117 -5.49 -2.91 -31.50
C GLU A 117 -6.49 -2.38 -30.47
N PRO A 118 -7.81 -2.53 -30.68
CA PRO A 118 -8.82 -2.05 -29.75
C PRO A 118 -8.58 -2.50 -28.31
N GLY A 119 -8.76 -1.59 -27.35
CA GLY A 119 -8.53 -1.85 -25.93
C GLY A 119 -7.07 -1.77 -25.46
N GLN A 120 -6.08 -1.87 -26.36
CA GLN A 120 -4.66 -1.77 -25.98
C GLN A 120 -4.26 -0.31 -25.77
N TRP A 121 -3.48 -0.05 -24.71
CA TRP A 121 -3.05 1.29 -24.35
C TRP A 121 -2.13 1.87 -25.41
N ARG A 122 -2.34 3.16 -25.64
CA ARG A 122 -1.59 3.99 -26.57
C ARG A 122 -1.33 5.36 -25.96
N PRO A 123 -0.25 6.06 -26.33
CA PRO A 123 0.01 7.41 -25.86
C PRO A 123 -1.16 8.36 -26.17
N THR A 124 -1.54 9.18 -25.18
CA THR A 124 -2.60 10.19 -25.26
C THR A 124 -2.02 11.62 -25.32
N GLY A 125 -0.79 11.77 -25.83
CA GLY A 125 -0.11 13.08 -25.94
C GLY A 125 0.62 13.57 -24.68
N SER A 126 0.41 12.95 -23.51
CA SER A 126 1.03 13.35 -22.23
C SER A 126 2.46 12.83 -22.02
N GLY A 127 2.95 11.94 -22.88
CA GLY A 127 4.32 11.42 -22.82
C GLY A 127 4.46 10.00 -23.33
N ALA A 128 5.70 9.49 -23.29
CA ALA A 128 6.00 8.08 -23.54
C ALA A 128 5.54 7.20 -22.37
N ALA A 129 5.43 5.89 -22.59
CA ALA A 129 5.07 4.92 -21.55
C ALA A 129 5.96 5.08 -20.31
N ALA A 130 5.35 5.42 -19.18
CA ALA A 130 6.08 5.66 -17.95
C ALA A 130 6.48 4.35 -17.28
N ASP A 131 7.78 4.16 -17.09
CA ASP A 131 8.34 3.17 -16.18
C ASP A 131 7.88 1.71 -16.45
N PRO A 132 7.84 1.22 -17.71
CA PRO A 132 7.14 -0.03 -18.05
C PRO A 132 7.71 -1.29 -17.38
N ASN A 133 8.96 -1.26 -16.95
CA ASN A 133 9.63 -2.39 -16.32
C ASN A 133 9.52 -2.39 -14.78
N TRP A 134 8.87 -1.39 -14.17
CA TRP A 134 8.75 -1.32 -12.71
C TRP A 134 7.97 -2.49 -12.09
N GLY A 135 7.14 -3.18 -12.87
CA GLY A 135 6.51 -4.43 -12.46
C GLY A 135 7.48 -5.59 -12.19
N LYS A 136 8.69 -5.53 -12.77
CA LYS A 136 9.76 -6.52 -12.62
C LYS A 136 10.67 -6.22 -11.44
N VAL A 137 10.50 -5.05 -10.80
CA VAL A 137 11.34 -4.65 -9.67
C VAL A 137 11.15 -5.64 -8.52
N LYS A 138 12.27 -6.06 -7.92
CA LYS A 138 12.24 -6.94 -6.75
C LYS A 138 11.42 -6.29 -5.65
N LYS A 139 10.43 -7.01 -5.13
CA LYS A 139 9.58 -6.54 -4.02
C LYS A 139 10.41 -6.17 -2.80
N PHE A 140 9.96 -5.18 -2.04
CA PHE A 140 10.54 -4.81 -0.76
C PHE A 140 10.30 -5.93 0.27
N VAL A 141 9.14 -6.59 0.27
CA VAL A 141 8.84 -7.69 1.21
C VAL A 141 9.53 -9.01 0.90
N ASP A 142 10.29 -9.10 -0.20
CA ASP A 142 11.17 -10.24 -0.41
C ASP A 142 12.42 -10.06 0.44
N TYR A 143 12.36 -10.56 1.68
CA TYR A 143 13.46 -10.55 2.63
C TYR A 143 14.59 -11.54 2.25
N GLY A 144 14.46 -12.35 1.19
CA GLY A 144 15.45 -13.36 0.81
C GLY A 144 15.33 -14.63 1.65
N ASP A 145 16.42 -15.40 1.82
CA ASP A 145 16.42 -16.67 2.57
C ASP A 145 16.48 -16.49 4.10
N TYR A 146 16.07 -15.35 4.63
CA TYR A 146 16.06 -15.15 6.08
C TYR A 146 14.97 -15.98 6.78
N PRO A 147 15.20 -16.43 8.03
CA PRO A 147 14.27 -17.29 8.76
C PRO A 147 12.86 -16.69 8.98
N TRP A 148 12.72 -15.37 8.93
CA TRP A 148 11.44 -14.66 9.06
C TRP A 148 10.75 -14.39 7.71
N THR A 149 11.37 -14.74 6.58
CA THR A 149 10.71 -14.68 5.27
C THR A 149 9.77 -15.87 5.11
N TYR A 150 8.51 -15.73 5.54
CA TYR A 150 7.53 -16.80 5.42
C TYR A 150 6.96 -16.92 4.00
N PHE A 151 6.75 -15.79 3.31
CA PHE A 151 6.14 -15.74 1.99
C PHE A 151 7.04 -14.97 1.02
N LYS A 152 7.63 -15.69 0.06
CA LYS A 152 8.30 -15.05 -1.09
C LYS A 152 7.25 -14.84 -2.17
N THR A 153 6.79 -13.60 -2.31
CA THR A 153 5.85 -13.23 -3.37
C THR A 153 6.50 -12.37 -4.42
N THR A 154 6.17 -12.67 -5.68
CA THR A 154 6.41 -11.84 -6.84
C THR A 154 5.29 -10.82 -7.01
N ALA A 155 5.45 -9.87 -7.94
CA ALA A 155 4.35 -9.00 -8.34
C ALA A 155 3.18 -9.79 -8.95
N ALA A 156 3.49 -10.88 -9.66
CA ALA A 156 2.51 -11.75 -10.30
C ALA A 156 1.57 -12.43 -9.30
N ASP A 157 2.05 -12.75 -8.09
CA ASP A 157 1.23 -13.36 -7.02
C ASP A 157 0.17 -12.41 -6.44
N LEU A 158 0.28 -11.11 -6.74
CA LEU A 158 -0.62 -10.06 -6.25
C LEU A 158 -1.53 -9.48 -7.33
N ARG A 159 -1.52 -10.08 -8.52
CA ARG A 159 -2.37 -9.67 -9.63
C ARG A 159 -3.85 -9.76 -9.22
N PRO A 160 -4.66 -8.73 -9.47
CA PRO A 160 -6.10 -8.86 -9.37
C PRO A 160 -6.63 -9.83 -10.44
N GLN A 161 -7.89 -10.22 -10.32
CA GLN A 161 -8.61 -10.90 -11.40
C GLN A 161 -8.63 -10.03 -12.67
N ALA A 162 -8.94 -10.62 -13.82
CA ALA A 162 -9.12 -9.82 -15.05
C ALA A 162 -10.33 -8.86 -14.91
N PRO A 163 -10.34 -7.70 -15.59
CA PRO A 163 -11.49 -6.79 -15.62
C PRO A 163 -12.76 -7.55 -16.04
N GLY A 164 -13.84 -7.42 -15.26
CA GLY A 164 -15.08 -8.16 -15.49
C GLY A 164 -14.95 -9.69 -15.40
N GLY A 165 -13.82 -10.23 -14.93
CA GLY A 165 -13.51 -11.66 -14.98
C GLY A 165 -13.13 -12.19 -16.37
N ILE A 166 -12.92 -11.32 -17.36
CA ILE A 166 -12.69 -11.70 -18.76
C ILE A 166 -11.25 -11.39 -19.16
N ALA A 167 -10.44 -12.43 -19.35
CA ALA A 167 -9.01 -12.30 -19.63
C ALA A 167 -8.68 -11.91 -21.08
N ALA A 168 -9.58 -12.20 -22.03
CA ALA A 168 -9.39 -11.87 -23.44
C ALA A 168 -9.91 -10.46 -23.72
N MET A 169 -9.01 -9.54 -24.11
CA MET A 169 -9.34 -8.14 -24.37
C MET A 169 -10.56 -7.97 -25.33
N PRO A 170 -10.64 -8.67 -26.48
CA PRO A 170 -11.78 -8.48 -27.40
C PRO A 170 -13.13 -8.90 -26.80
N ASP A 171 -13.15 -9.92 -25.94
CA ASP A 171 -14.37 -10.38 -25.28
C ASP A 171 -14.75 -9.45 -24.13
N MET A 172 -13.76 -8.94 -23.39
CA MET A 172 -13.93 -7.96 -22.32
C MET A 172 -14.52 -6.65 -22.87
N LEU A 173 -14.01 -6.14 -23.99
CA LEU A 173 -14.55 -4.92 -24.63
C LEU A 173 -16.00 -5.08 -25.07
N LYS A 174 -16.42 -6.27 -25.56
CA LYS A 174 -17.80 -6.54 -25.99
C LYS A 174 -18.77 -6.81 -24.84
N SER A 175 -18.26 -6.90 -23.61
CA SER A 175 -19.08 -7.24 -22.45
C SER A 175 -19.99 -6.08 -22.04
N PRO A 176 -21.18 -6.38 -21.49
CA PRO A 176 -22.03 -5.35 -20.88
C PRO A 176 -21.37 -4.69 -19.66
N GLU A 177 -20.50 -5.42 -18.94
CA GLU A 177 -19.73 -4.88 -17.83
C GLU A 177 -18.80 -3.75 -18.29
N TYR A 178 -18.06 -3.93 -19.40
CA TYR A 178 -17.24 -2.86 -19.98
C TYR A 178 -18.09 -1.66 -20.41
N ALA A 179 -19.23 -1.89 -21.08
CA ALA A 179 -20.12 -0.81 -21.49
C ALA A 179 -20.61 0.02 -20.29
N ALA A 180 -20.88 -0.62 -19.14
CA ALA A 180 -21.27 0.10 -17.92
C ALA A 180 -20.13 0.97 -17.38
N GLN A 181 -18.91 0.45 -17.32
CA GLN A 181 -17.73 1.20 -16.88
C GLN A 181 -17.43 2.38 -17.80
N PHE A 182 -17.51 2.14 -19.11
CA PHE A 182 -17.33 3.14 -20.15
C PHE A 182 -18.33 4.29 -19.99
N LYS A 183 -19.63 3.96 -19.87
CA LYS A 183 -20.70 4.98 -19.77
C LYS A 183 -20.51 5.85 -18.53
N GLU A 184 -20.17 5.23 -17.40
CA GLU A 184 -19.97 5.95 -16.15
C GLU A 184 -18.81 6.97 -16.26
N VAL A 185 -17.65 6.57 -16.78
CA VAL A 185 -16.52 7.49 -16.92
C VAL A 185 -16.73 8.50 -18.06
N ALA A 186 -17.45 8.13 -19.13
CA ALA A 186 -17.81 9.06 -20.18
C ALA A 186 -18.70 10.20 -19.66
N GLU A 187 -19.63 9.87 -18.78
CA GLU A 187 -20.55 10.81 -18.16
C GLU A 187 -19.86 11.64 -17.05
N LEU A 188 -19.27 10.97 -16.06
CA LEU A 188 -18.77 11.61 -14.84
C LEU A 188 -17.32 12.09 -14.96
N GLY A 189 -16.56 11.62 -15.95
CA GLY A 189 -15.15 11.94 -16.12
C GLY A 189 -14.88 13.05 -17.13
N ALA A 190 -15.88 13.47 -17.92
CA ALA A 190 -15.72 14.49 -18.95
C ALA A 190 -15.29 15.85 -18.37
N ALA A 191 -14.41 16.57 -19.06
CA ALA A 191 -14.01 17.93 -18.72
C ALA A 191 -15.23 18.86 -18.49
N ASP A 192 -16.24 18.72 -19.34
CA ASP A 192 -17.48 19.50 -19.38
C ASP A 192 -18.71 18.72 -18.87
N SER A 193 -18.52 17.73 -18.01
CA SER A 193 -19.61 16.91 -17.46
C SER A 193 -20.77 17.76 -16.90
N ALA A 194 -21.99 17.50 -17.39
CA ALA A 194 -23.20 18.16 -16.93
C ALA A 194 -23.85 17.49 -15.71
N THR A 195 -23.39 16.29 -15.32
CA THR A 195 -24.00 15.49 -14.24
C THR A 195 -23.05 15.26 -13.06
N ARG A 196 -21.73 15.37 -13.25
CA ARG A 196 -20.77 15.39 -12.15
C ARG A 196 -21.05 16.58 -11.24
N THR A 197 -21.27 16.30 -9.97
CA THR A 197 -21.54 17.33 -8.95
C THR A 197 -20.28 18.11 -8.56
N ALA A 198 -20.48 19.23 -7.86
CA ALA A 198 -19.38 20.02 -7.32
C ALA A 198 -18.51 19.23 -6.33
N ASP A 199 -19.11 18.46 -5.41
CA ASP A 199 -18.35 17.63 -4.46
C ASP A 199 -17.55 16.53 -5.20
N GLN A 200 -18.11 15.91 -6.23
CA GLN A 200 -17.37 14.94 -7.04
C GLN A 200 -16.17 15.56 -7.78
N THR A 201 -16.29 16.82 -8.22
CA THR A 201 -15.17 17.57 -8.81
C THR A 201 -14.11 17.89 -7.75
N GLU A 202 -14.52 18.29 -6.55
CA GLU A 202 -13.59 18.50 -5.43
C GLU A 202 -12.87 17.21 -5.04
N ILE A 203 -13.58 16.08 -4.96
CA ILE A 203 -12.99 14.75 -4.74
C ILE A 203 -11.93 14.42 -5.80
N ALA A 204 -12.23 14.67 -7.08
CA ALA A 204 -11.33 14.40 -8.19
C ALA A 204 -9.98 15.10 -8.01
N TRP A 205 -10.02 16.41 -7.73
CA TRP A 205 -8.81 17.22 -7.55
C TRP A 205 -8.12 16.98 -6.21
N PHE A 206 -8.88 16.74 -5.13
CA PHE A 206 -8.32 16.48 -3.81
C PHE A 206 -7.33 15.31 -3.82
N TRP A 207 -7.64 14.25 -4.57
CA TRP A 207 -6.82 13.04 -4.67
C TRP A 207 -5.89 13.01 -5.89
N ALA A 208 -5.85 14.05 -6.72
CA ALA A 208 -5.09 14.05 -7.98
C ALA A 208 -3.58 14.00 -7.74
N ASN A 209 -2.96 15.15 -7.42
CA ASN A 209 -1.53 15.27 -7.16
C ASN A 209 -0.66 14.61 -8.25
N ASP A 210 -1.13 14.66 -9.51
CA ASP A 210 -0.46 14.06 -10.67
C ASP A 210 0.61 15.00 -11.24
N LEU A 211 0.50 16.30 -10.97
CA LEU A 211 1.39 17.35 -11.48
C LEU A 211 2.74 17.37 -10.76
N ASN A 212 3.78 17.80 -11.48
CA ASN A 212 5.11 17.99 -10.91
C ASN A 212 5.09 19.16 -9.91
N GLY A 213 5.92 19.07 -8.88
CA GLY A 213 5.92 20.04 -7.77
C GLY A 213 4.96 19.70 -6.62
N THR A 214 4.06 18.74 -6.78
CA THR A 214 3.31 18.13 -5.67
C THR A 214 4.09 16.96 -5.06
N TYR A 215 3.69 16.52 -3.88
CA TYR A 215 4.24 15.32 -3.23
C TYR A 215 3.89 13.97 -3.91
N LYS A 216 3.19 14.01 -5.06
CA LYS A 216 2.61 12.83 -5.74
C LYS A 216 1.64 12.01 -4.85
N PRO A 217 0.90 11.03 -5.39
CA PRO A 217 -0.11 10.31 -4.61
C PRO A 217 0.43 9.63 -3.34
N PRO A 218 1.61 8.97 -3.35
CA PRO A 218 2.19 8.40 -2.12
C PRO A 218 2.51 9.45 -1.04
N GLY A 219 2.92 10.66 -1.42
CA GLY A 219 3.24 11.72 -0.47
C GLY A 219 2.01 12.28 0.24
N GLN A 220 0.84 12.29 -0.42
CA GLN A 220 -0.43 12.58 0.23
C GLN A 220 -0.70 11.60 1.36
N LEU A 221 -0.58 10.31 1.07
CA LEU A 221 -0.82 9.23 2.03
C LEU A 221 0.15 9.30 3.20
N PHE A 222 1.44 9.61 2.99
CA PHE A 222 2.37 9.90 4.09
C PHE A 222 1.99 11.13 4.92
N THR A 223 1.47 12.18 4.30
CA THR A 223 0.96 13.36 5.01
C THR A 223 -0.24 13.00 5.89
N HIS A 224 -1.11 12.10 5.41
CA HIS A 224 -2.25 11.60 6.17
C HIS A 224 -1.80 10.69 7.31
N THR A 225 -0.81 9.81 7.08
CA THR A 225 -0.15 9.02 8.13
C THR A 225 0.42 9.91 9.22
N ARG A 226 1.11 11.00 8.87
CA ARG A 226 1.64 11.97 9.84
C ARG A 226 0.54 12.63 10.65
N THR A 227 -0.56 13.01 10.00
CA THR A 227 -1.72 13.64 10.66
C THR A 227 -2.32 12.72 11.71
N VAL A 228 -2.58 11.47 11.33
CA VAL A 228 -3.14 10.46 12.23
C VAL A 228 -2.15 10.11 13.35
N SER A 229 -0.86 9.96 13.04
CA SER A 229 0.18 9.72 14.04
C SER A 229 0.19 10.81 15.12
N ALA A 230 0.17 12.08 14.72
CA ALA A 230 0.12 13.22 15.63
C ALA A 230 -1.17 13.23 16.45
N GLN A 231 -2.32 13.01 15.81
CA GLN A 231 -3.62 12.89 16.48
C GLN A 231 -3.65 11.77 17.54
N ARG A 232 -2.93 10.68 17.30
CA ARG A 232 -2.86 9.52 18.20
C ARG A 232 -1.70 9.58 19.20
N GLY A 233 -0.87 10.62 19.16
CA GLY A 233 0.23 10.83 20.10
C GLY A 233 1.29 9.73 20.03
N LEU A 234 1.58 9.20 18.83
CA LEU A 234 2.59 8.15 18.69
C LEU A 234 3.98 8.64 19.05
N ASP A 235 4.73 7.82 19.79
CA ASP A 235 6.14 8.08 20.07
C ASP A 235 7.04 7.78 18.85
N GLN A 236 8.34 8.00 19.00
CA GLN A 236 9.31 7.77 17.93
C GLN A 236 9.34 6.30 17.46
N THR A 237 9.21 5.33 18.36
CA THR A 237 9.24 3.91 18.02
C THR A 237 8.03 3.51 17.21
N ALA A 238 6.84 3.91 17.68
CA ALA A 238 5.59 3.68 16.98
C ALA A 238 5.59 4.35 15.61
N ASN A 239 6.15 5.55 15.48
CA ASN A 239 6.34 6.21 14.19
C ASN A 239 7.26 5.43 13.24
N LEU A 240 8.38 4.93 13.72
CA LEU A 240 9.30 4.13 12.88
C LEU A 240 8.63 2.87 12.36
N GLN A 241 7.88 2.16 13.21
CA GLN A 241 7.12 0.98 12.81
C GLN A 241 6.04 1.34 11.78
N LEU A 242 5.21 2.35 12.06
CA LEU A 242 4.11 2.77 11.20
C LEU A 242 4.58 3.23 9.83
N PHE A 243 5.52 4.18 9.77
CA PHE A 243 5.97 4.74 8.50
C PHE A 243 6.72 3.73 7.65
N ALA A 244 7.46 2.81 8.27
CA ALA A 244 8.19 1.81 7.54
C ALA A 244 7.27 0.68 7.02
N LEU A 245 6.22 0.30 7.77
CA LEU A 245 5.14 -0.54 7.27
C LEU A 245 4.43 0.10 6.07
N VAL A 246 3.96 1.35 6.22
CA VAL A 246 3.28 2.09 5.16
C VAL A 246 4.17 2.25 3.93
N ALA A 247 5.45 2.58 4.11
CA ALA A 247 6.40 2.72 3.01
C ALA A 247 6.66 1.42 2.27
N GLY A 248 6.87 0.32 3.00
CA GLY A 248 7.08 -1.01 2.41
C GLY A 248 5.84 -1.47 1.63
N ALA A 249 4.65 -1.32 2.23
CA ALA A 249 3.38 -1.68 1.61
C ALA A 249 3.10 -0.86 0.35
N MET A 250 3.23 0.46 0.38
CA MET A 250 3.02 1.28 -0.80
C MET A 250 4.06 1.02 -1.90
N ALA A 251 5.32 0.78 -1.55
CA ALA A 251 6.33 0.43 -2.56
C ALA A 251 5.95 -0.85 -3.32
N ASP A 252 5.54 -1.89 -2.60
CA ASP A 252 5.12 -3.13 -3.23
C ASP A 252 3.77 -3.02 -3.92
N ALA A 253 2.86 -2.18 -3.43
CA ALA A 253 1.63 -1.84 -4.12
C ALA A 253 1.92 -1.21 -5.49
N GLY A 254 2.87 -0.26 -5.57
CA GLY A 254 3.34 0.34 -6.82
C GLY A 254 3.91 -0.69 -7.78
N ILE A 255 4.83 -1.55 -7.32
CA ILE A 255 5.40 -2.63 -8.15
C ILE A 255 4.28 -3.54 -8.70
N SER A 256 3.27 -3.88 -7.89
CA SER A 256 2.14 -4.71 -8.35
C SER A 256 1.24 -4.00 -9.36
N ALA A 257 0.99 -2.70 -9.18
CA ALA A 257 0.20 -1.93 -10.13
C ALA A 257 0.92 -1.87 -11.50
N TRP A 258 2.24 -1.65 -11.53
CA TRP A 258 3.01 -1.61 -12.77
C TRP A 258 3.17 -2.97 -13.43
N ASP A 259 3.26 -4.06 -12.64
CA ASP A 259 3.18 -5.41 -13.17
C ASP A 259 1.85 -5.64 -13.91
N MET A 260 0.73 -5.23 -13.32
CA MET A 260 -0.57 -5.35 -13.99
C MET A 260 -0.66 -4.51 -15.26
N LYS A 261 -0.15 -3.27 -15.22
CA LYS A 261 -0.20 -2.34 -16.35
C LYS A 261 0.57 -2.84 -17.57
N TYR A 262 1.73 -3.46 -17.38
CA TYR A 262 2.67 -3.71 -18.47
C TYR A 262 3.06 -5.18 -18.70
N GLN A 263 2.83 -6.06 -17.73
CA GLN A 263 3.36 -7.44 -17.72
C GLN A 263 2.27 -8.50 -17.90
N THR A 264 1.11 -8.11 -18.44
CA THR A 264 0.00 -9.00 -18.78
C THR A 264 -0.48 -8.76 -20.21
N ALA A 265 -1.41 -9.59 -20.70
CA ALA A 265 -2.08 -9.36 -21.98
C ALA A 265 -3.08 -8.18 -21.94
N ILE A 266 -3.32 -7.60 -20.75
CA ILE A 266 -4.26 -6.50 -20.53
C ILE A 266 -3.48 -5.25 -20.11
N ASP A 267 -3.12 -4.46 -21.11
CA ASP A 267 -2.61 -3.10 -21.01
C ASP A 267 -3.74 -2.11 -21.33
N LEU A 268 -4.85 -2.17 -20.59
CA LEU A 268 -6.10 -1.48 -20.96
C LEU A 268 -5.92 0.01 -21.27
N TRP A 269 -6.47 0.47 -22.40
CA TRP A 269 -6.48 1.87 -22.81
C TRP A 269 -7.18 2.80 -21.80
N ARG A 270 -6.78 4.07 -21.80
CA ARG A 270 -7.40 5.09 -20.95
C ARG A 270 -8.82 5.41 -21.43
N PRO A 271 -9.72 5.88 -20.54
CA PRO A 271 -11.06 6.34 -20.92
C PRO A 271 -11.05 7.31 -22.09
N GLU A 272 -10.07 8.21 -22.17
CA GLU A 272 -9.90 9.12 -23.29
C GLU A 272 -9.83 8.40 -24.65
N SER A 273 -8.91 7.44 -24.80
CA SER A 273 -8.80 6.66 -26.04
C SER A 273 -10.01 5.79 -26.27
N ALA A 274 -10.56 5.18 -25.21
CA ALA A 274 -11.74 4.33 -25.30
C ALA A 274 -12.94 5.09 -25.88
N ILE A 275 -13.23 6.27 -25.34
CA ILE A 275 -14.39 7.08 -25.72
C ILE A 275 -14.19 7.71 -27.09
N GLN A 276 -12.97 8.16 -27.41
CA GLN A 276 -12.68 8.73 -28.73
C GLN A 276 -12.69 7.69 -29.85
N LEU A 277 -12.50 6.40 -29.54
CA LEU A 277 -12.36 5.30 -30.51
C LEU A 277 -13.36 4.16 -30.27
N ALA A 278 -14.50 4.44 -29.64
CA ALA A 278 -15.48 3.42 -29.26
C ALA A 278 -16.04 2.65 -30.47
N ASP A 279 -16.05 3.25 -31.66
CA ASP A 279 -16.42 2.58 -32.92
C ASP A 279 -15.52 1.38 -33.27
N SER A 280 -14.33 1.29 -32.67
CA SER A 280 -13.38 0.19 -32.88
C SER A 280 -13.47 -0.95 -31.87
N ASP A 281 -14.18 -0.77 -30.74
CA ASP A 281 -14.18 -1.76 -29.64
C ASP A 281 -15.14 -2.94 -29.88
N GLY A 282 -16.04 -2.82 -30.87
CA GLY A 282 -16.99 -3.85 -31.27
C GLY A 282 -18.18 -4.02 -30.31
N ASN A 283 -18.39 -3.07 -29.40
CA ASN A 283 -19.49 -3.06 -28.45
C ASN A 283 -20.60 -2.09 -28.92
N PRO A 284 -21.81 -2.57 -29.22
CA PRO A 284 -22.91 -1.70 -29.68
C PRO A 284 -23.42 -0.75 -28.59
N ASP A 285 -23.07 -0.99 -27.32
CA ASP A 285 -23.49 -0.19 -26.18
C ASP A 285 -22.49 0.93 -25.82
N THR A 286 -21.35 1.06 -26.51
CA THR A 286 -20.43 2.18 -26.35
C THR A 286 -20.62 3.18 -27.51
N ALA A 287 -20.58 4.48 -27.19
CA ALA A 287 -20.82 5.54 -28.15
C ALA A 287 -19.58 6.41 -28.27
N GLN A 288 -19.09 6.56 -29.50
CA GLN A 288 -17.91 7.37 -29.78
C GLN A 288 -18.17 8.85 -29.52
N ASN A 289 -17.22 9.51 -28.87
CA ASN A 289 -17.12 10.96 -28.82
C ASN A 289 -15.66 11.38 -29.06
N GLY A 290 -15.36 11.71 -30.32
CA GLY A 290 -14.00 12.09 -30.75
C GLY A 290 -13.48 13.40 -30.14
N SER A 291 -14.34 14.20 -29.50
CA SER A 291 -13.96 15.44 -28.80
C SER A 291 -13.88 15.30 -27.28
N TRP A 292 -14.15 14.10 -26.75
CA TRP A 292 -14.14 13.87 -25.30
C TRP A 292 -12.74 14.11 -24.71
N GLN A 293 -12.69 14.80 -23.57
CA GLN A 293 -11.47 15.07 -22.81
C GLN A 293 -11.74 14.76 -21.33
N PRO A 294 -10.74 14.24 -20.58
CA PRO A 294 -10.89 13.98 -19.15
C PRO A 294 -10.93 15.28 -18.35
N LEU A 295 -11.52 15.28 -17.14
CA LEU A 295 -11.39 16.42 -16.21
C LEU A 295 -9.93 16.72 -15.86
N SER A 296 -9.09 15.69 -15.75
CA SER A 296 -7.64 15.81 -15.55
C SER A 296 -7.02 16.85 -16.47
N ALA A 297 -6.31 17.83 -15.90
CA ALA A 297 -5.71 18.95 -16.61
C ALA A 297 -4.47 19.47 -15.86
N ASP A 298 -3.54 20.07 -16.60
CA ASP A 298 -2.44 20.83 -16.01
C ASP A 298 -2.89 22.25 -15.57
N THR A 299 -1.97 23.02 -14.99
CA THR A 299 -2.27 24.38 -14.51
C THR A 299 -2.55 25.39 -15.63
N ASP A 300 -2.21 25.04 -16.87
CA ASP A 300 -2.49 25.85 -18.06
C ASP A 300 -3.84 25.47 -18.69
N GLY A 301 -4.54 24.48 -18.13
CA GLY A 301 -5.83 23.99 -18.60
C GLY A 301 -5.73 22.95 -19.72
N ASN A 302 -4.54 22.41 -20.01
CA ASN A 302 -4.41 21.34 -20.99
C ASN A 302 -4.83 20.01 -20.36
N HIS A 303 -5.88 19.40 -20.92
CA HIS A 303 -6.39 18.12 -20.47
C HIS A 303 -5.41 16.98 -20.81
N PHE A 304 -5.25 16.04 -19.90
CA PHE A 304 -4.33 14.92 -20.12
C PHE A 304 -4.75 13.65 -19.38
N SER A 305 -4.53 12.50 -20.02
CA SER A 305 -4.47 11.20 -19.34
C SER A 305 -3.04 10.82 -18.96
N PRO A 306 -2.75 10.25 -17.79
CA PRO A 306 -1.38 9.85 -17.45
C PRO A 306 -0.80 8.79 -18.40
N PRO A 307 0.51 8.84 -18.74
CA PRO A 307 1.09 8.10 -19.85
C PRO A 307 1.44 6.64 -19.49
N PHE A 308 0.44 5.89 -19.04
CA PHE A 308 0.52 4.48 -18.71
C PHE A 308 -0.87 3.82 -18.76
N PRO A 309 -0.97 2.49 -18.97
CA PRO A 309 -2.22 1.74 -19.05
C PRO A 309 -3.17 2.00 -17.87
N ALA A 310 -4.48 1.92 -18.09
CA ALA A 310 -5.49 2.17 -17.08
C ALA A 310 -5.51 1.06 -16.02
N TYR A 311 -5.59 -0.20 -16.45
CA TYR A 311 -5.73 -1.32 -15.52
C TYR A 311 -4.39 -1.74 -14.90
N VAL A 312 -4.22 -1.81 -13.58
CA VAL A 312 -5.13 -1.38 -12.50
C VAL A 312 -4.77 0.02 -12.00
N SER A 313 -5.65 0.73 -11.27
CA SER A 313 -5.37 2.09 -10.81
C SER A 313 -4.21 2.14 -9.81
N GLY A 314 -3.19 2.95 -10.11
CA GLY A 314 -2.03 3.14 -9.22
C GLY A 314 -2.44 3.82 -7.91
N HIS A 315 -3.19 4.92 -7.98
CA HIS A 315 -3.75 5.63 -6.81
C HIS A 315 -4.50 4.68 -5.87
N ALA A 316 -5.47 3.95 -6.42
CA ALA A 316 -6.29 3.04 -5.63
C ALA A 316 -5.45 1.92 -4.98
N THR A 317 -4.42 1.44 -5.70
CA THR A 317 -3.49 0.43 -5.19
C THR A 317 -2.63 0.97 -4.04
N PHE A 318 -2.11 2.20 -4.15
CA PHE A 318 -1.44 2.85 -3.02
C PHE A 318 -2.38 3.09 -1.83
N ALA A 319 -3.60 3.58 -2.09
CA ALA A 319 -4.56 3.90 -1.05
C ALA A 319 -5.06 2.65 -0.31
N GLY A 320 -5.28 1.54 -1.02
CA GLY A 320 -5.62 0.25 -0.42
C GLY A 320 -4.50 -0.29 0.47
N ALA A 321 -3.24 -0.18 0.03
CA ALA A 321 -2.08 -0.59 0.83
C ALA A 321 -1.89 0.27 2.08
N TRP A 322 -2.08 1.58 1.93
CA TRP A 322 -2.05 2.54 3.03
C TRP A 322 -3.14 2.25 4.05
N ALA A 323 -4.40 2.13 3.63
CA ALA A 323 -5.52 1.91 4.54
C ALA A 323 -5.37 0.61 5.33
N GLU A 324 -4.96 -0.48 4.68
CA GLU A 324 -4.71 -1.75 5.37
C GLU A 324 -3.54 -1.66 6.35
N SER A 325 -2.46 -0.98 5.97
CA SER A 325 -1.32 -0.76 6.86
C SER A 325 -1.71 0.05 8.11
N MET A 326 -2.49 1.12 7.93
CA MET A 326 -3.00 1.94 9.03
C MET A 326 -3.94 1.12 9.94
N LYS A 327 -4.90 0.41 9.35
CA LYS A 327 -5.84 -0.45 10.07
C LYS A 327 -5.13 -1.51 10.92
N GLN A 328 -4.15 -2.18 10.34
CA GLN A 328 -3.40 -3.25 11.00
C GLN A 328 -2.49 -2.71 12.11
N PHE A 329 -1.84 -1.57 11.88
CA PHE A 329 -1.02 -0.93 12.91
C PHE A 329 -1.86 -0.49 14.12
N PHE A 330 -3.01 0.14 13.89
CA PHE A 330 -3.86 0.63 14.98
C PHE A 330 -4.81 -0.44 15.56
N GLY A 331 -4.88 -1.63 14.94
CA GLY A 331 -5.83 -2.68 15.30
C GLY A 331 -7.30 -2.31 15.08
N THR A 332 -7.57 -1.23 14.33
CA THR A 332 -8.91 -0.73 14.03
C THR A 332 -8.89 0.15 12.78
N ASP A 333 -9.97 0.08 12.01
CA ASP A 333 -10.22 0.98 10.89
C ASP A 333 -10.90 2.29 11.34
N ALA A 334 -11.58 2.28 12.50
CA ALA A 334 -12.46 3.34 12.98
C ALA A 334 -11.71 4.52 13.61
N ILE A 335 -10.78 5.13 12.86
CA ILE A 335 -10.10 6.38 13.23
C ILE A 335 -10.49 7.45 12.21
N SER A 336 -11.27 8.42 12.68
CA SER A 336 -11.59 9.59 11.87
C SER A 336 -10.42 10.58 11.87
N PHE A 337 -10.16 11.17 10.71
CA PHE A 337 -9.12 12.18 10.52
C PHE A 337 -9.50 13.14 9.38
N THR A 338 -8.87 14.31 9.38
CA THR A 338 -9.02 15.30 8.30
C THR A 338 -7.75 15.32 7.44
N GLY A 339 -7.90 14.99 6.16
CA GLY A 339 -6.84 15.02 5.15
C GLY A 339 -6.72 16.37 4.46
N THR A 340 -5.55 16.62 3.87
CA THR A 340 -5.21 17.83 3.10
C THR A 340 -4.71 17.46 1.71
N THR A 341 -4.60 18.43 0.80
CA THR A 341 -4.04 18.21 -0.52
C THR A 341 -3.00 19.28 -0.90
N GLN A 342 -2.03 18.92 -1.75
CA GLN A 342 -1.12 19.85 -2.41
C GLN A 342 -1.50 20.09 -3.88
N ASP A 343 -2.62 19.52 -4.33
CA ASP A 343 -3.04 19.67 -5.71
C ASP A 343 -3.37 21.15 -6.00
N PRO A 344 -2.80 21.75 -7.06
CA PRO A 344 -3.01 23.16 -7.35
C PRO A 344 -4.46 23.49 -7.73
N HIS A 345 -5.29 22.51 -8.08
CA HIS A 345 -6.71 22.71 -8.36
C HIS A 345 -7.59 22.54 -7.11
N ALA A 346 -7.01 22.16 -5.97
CA ALA A 346 -7.72 21.97 -4.70
C ALA A 346 -7.00 22.64 -3.52
N VAL A 347 -6.35 23.79 -3.76
CA VAL A 347 -5.63 24.54 -2.72
C VAL A 347 -6.55 24.88 -1.56
N GLY A 348 -6.15 24.49 -0.35
CA GLY A 348 -6.91 24.77 0.88
C GLY A 348 -8.09 23.83 1.12
N VAL A 349 -8.39 22.91 0.19
CA VAL A 349 -9.41 21.88 0.39
C VAL A 349 -8.95 20.90 1.46
N THR A 350 -9.88 20.57 2.36
CA THR A 350 -9.69 19.52 3.36
C THR A 350 -10.88 18.58 3.32
N ARG A 351 -10.64 17.29 3.60
CA ARG A 351 -11.70 16.28 3.62
C ARG A 351 -11.61 15.47 4.89
N THR A 352 -12.76 15.22 5.53
CA THR A 352 -12.82 14.43 6.77
C THR A 352 -13.34 13.05 6.47
N PHE A 353 -12.57 12.05 6.87
CA PHE A 353 -12.89 10.65 6.67
C PHE A 353 -13.29 10.01 7.99
N PRO A 354 -14.31 9.15 8.01
CA PRO A 354 -14.70 8.43 9.22
C PRO A 354 -13.75 7.28 9.57
N ASN A 355 -13.02 6.75 8.59
CA ASN A 355 -12.08 5.64 8.72
C ASN A 355 -11.11 5.60 7.52
N PHE A 356 -10.09 4.73 7.59
CA PHE A 356 -9.07 4.63 6.54
C PHE A 356 -9.63 3.99 5.27
N SER A 357 -10.51 3.00 5.39
CA SER A 357 -11.17 2.37 4.24
C SER A 357 -11.98 3.37 3.42
N ALA A 358 -12.72 4.28 4.06
CA ALA A 358 -13.51 5.31 3.40
C ALA A 358 -12.62 6.29 2.61
N ALA A 359 -11.47 6.66 3.18
CA ALA A 359 -10.48 7.48 2.46
C ALA A 359 -9.93 6.73 1.23
N ALA A 360 -9.63 5.43 1.34
CA ALA A 360 -9.18 4.63 0.20
C ALA A 360 -10.25 4.45 -0.88
N THR A 361 -11.51 4.25 -0.49
CA THR A 361 -12.64 4.17 -1.42
C THR A 361 -12.86 5.49 -2.15
N GLU A 362 -12.81 6.64 -1.44
CA GLU A 362 -12.94 7.94 -2.08
C GLU A 362 -11.75 8.24 -3.01
N ASN A 363 -10.53 7.87 -2.59
CA ASN A 363 -9.35 7.95 -3.45
C ASN A 363 -9.54 7.16 -4.76
N ALA A 364 -10.01 5.91 -4.69
CA ALA A 364 -10.28 5.10 -5.86
C ALA A 364 -11.36 5.74 -6.75
N ARG A 365 -12.45 6.22 -6.14
CA ARG A 365 -13.56 6.85 -6.86
C ARG A 365 -13.17 8.16 -7.53
N SER A 366 -12.25 8.93 -6.94
CA SER A 366 -11.76 10.19 -7.50
C SER A 366 -11.23 10.04 -8.92
N ARG A 367 -10.70 8.87 -9.27
CA ARG A 367 -10.07 8.60 -10.56
C ARG A 367 -11.08 8.47 -11.71
N VAL A 368 -12.31 8.06 -11.38
CA VAL A 368 -13.45 8.05 -12.31
C VAL A 368 -13.92 9.49 -12.54
N TYR A 369 -14.09 10.28 -11.48
CA TYR A 369 -14.48 11.68 -11.59
C TYR A 369 -13.44 12.54 -12.32
N LEU A 370 -12.15 12.19 -12.18
CA LEU A 370 -11.06 12.84 -12.89
C LEU A 370 -10.97 12.40 -14.38
N GLY A 371 -11.73 11.38 -14.79
CA GLY A 371 -11.80 10.89 -16.17
C GLY A 371 -10.63 10.02 -16.62
N VAL A 372 -9.85 9.46 -15.70
CA VAL A 372 -8.58 8.77 -16.04
C VAL A 372 -8.63 7.26 -15.80
N HIS A 373 -9.66 6.74 -15.13
CA HIS A 373 -9.81 5.32 -14.80
C HIS A 373 -11.27 4.87 -14.84
N TYR A 374 -11.47 3.56 -15.01
CA TYR A 374 -12.75 2.88 -14.82
C TYR A 374 -12.96 2.56 -13.34
N GLN A 375 -14.20 2.35 -12.89
CA GLN A 375 -14.48 2.01 -11.48
C GLN A 375 -13.82 0.68 -11.07
N TRP A 376 -13.79 -0.32 -11.94
CA TRP A 376 -13.08 -1.58 -11.65
C TRP A 376 -11.57 -1.40 -11.46
N ASP A 377 -10.97 -0.34 -12.03
CA ASP A 377 -9.54 -0.08 -11.86
C ASP A 377 -9.28 0.36 -10.43
N GLY A 378 -10.25 1.10 -9.87
CA GLY A 378 -10.28 1.55 -8.50
C GLY A 378 -10.52 0.40 -7.53
N ASP A 379 -11.60 -0.34 -7.70
CA ASP A 379 -12.00 -1.40 -6.78
C ASP A 379 -10.96 -2.52 -6.67
N LEU A 380 -10.50 -3.01 -7.84
CA LEU A 380 -9.47 -4.05 -7.90
C LEU A 380 -8.10 -3.50 -7.49
N GLY A 381 -7.86 -2.20 -7.69
CA GLY A 381 -6.66 -1.52 -7.19
C GLY A 381 -6.61 -1.52 -5.67
N VAL A 382 -7.68 -1.07 -5.01
CA VAL A 382 -7.78 -1.11 -3.54
C VAL A 382 -7.56 -2.54 -3.02
N ALA A 383 -8.19 -3.54 -3.65
CA ALA A 383 -8.03 -4.94 -3.28
C ALA A 383 -6.58 -5.43 -3.42
N THR A 384 -5.90 -5.10 -4.53
CA THR A 384 -4.48 -5.43 -4.74
C THR A 384 -3.58 -4.73 -3.72
N GLY A 385 -3.84 -3.46 -3.42
CA GLY A 385 -3.12 -2.71 -2.39
C GLY A 385 -3.23 -3.36 -1.02
N ARG A 386 -4.44 -3.74 -0.60
CA ARG A 386 -4.69 -4.46 0.65
C ARG A 386 -3.89 -5.76 0.71
N LYS A 387 -3.93 -6.57 -0.36
CA LYS A 387 -3.13 -7.81 -0.45
C LYS A 387 -1.63 -7.56 -0.30
N ALA A 388 -1.09 -6.50 -0.93
CA ALA A 388 0.30 -6.13 -0.80
C ALA A 388 0.67 -5.79 0.65
N ALA A 389 -0.14 -4.96 1.33
CA ALA A 389 0.06 -4.65 2.74
C ALA A 389 -0.01 -5.89 3.64
N SER A 390 -0.99 -6.78 3.44
CA SER A 390 -1.10 -8.02 4.22
C SER A 390 0.10 -8.97 4.02
N GLN A 391 0.78 -8.94 2.86
CA GLN A 391 2.04 -9.68 2.67
C GLN A 391 3.17 -9.09 3.51
N VAL A 392 3.32 -7.75 3.52
CA VAL A 392 4.34 -7.05 4.34
C VAL A 392 4.21 -7.44 5.80
N ILE A 393 2.97 -7.43 6.30
CA ILE A 393 2.66 -7.74 7.70
C ILE A 393 2.94 -9.21 8.01
N ARG A 394 2.57 -10.13 7.11
CA ARG A 394 2.79 -11.58 7.30
C ARG A 394 4.25 -11.99 7.26
N ASN A 395 5.10 -11.28 6.53
CA ASN A 395 6.55 -11.52 6.52
C ASN A 395 7.28 -10.95 7.75
N GLY A 396 6.54 -10.68 8.83
CA GLY A 396 7.11 -10.41 10.15
C GLY A 396 7.62 -8.99 10.33
N TYR A 397 7.14 -8.00 9.56
CA TYR A 397 7.47 -6.62 9.86
C TYR A 397 6.99 -6.27 11.28
N GLY A 398 7.94 -6.14 12.22
CA GLY A 398 7.65 -5.81 13.61
C GLY A 398 7.41 -6.98 14.58
N TRP A 399 7.47 -8.24 14.16
CA TRP A 399 7.02 -9.36 15.02
C TRP A 399 8.11 -10.41 15.24
N THR A 400 8.51 -10.58 16.50
CA THR A 400 9.60 -11.49 16.90
C THR A 400 9.12 -12.90 17.27
N SER A 401 7.80 -13.13 17.27
CA SER A 401 7.20 -14.43 17.59
C SER A 401 5.80 -14.63 16.96
N ALA A 402 5.27 -15.85 16.98
CA ALA A 402 3.90 -16.12 16.54
C ALA A 402 2.83 -15.48 17.47
N SER A 403 3.15 -15.23 18.74
CA SER A 403 2.30 -14.51 19.69
C SER A 403 2.24 -13.01 19.44
N ASP A 404 3.23 -12.49 18.73
CA ASP A 404 3.37 -11.10 18.34
C ASP A 404 2.53 -10.77 17.07
N MET A 405 2.14 -11.77 16.26
CA MET A 405 1.33 -11.59 15.04
C MET A 405 -0.09 -11.00 15.28
N ASN A 406 -0.41 -10.57 16.50
CA ASN A 406 -1.65 -9.90 16.86
C ASN A 406 -1.36 -8.56 17.60
N PRO A 407 -1.02 -7.47 16.88
CA PRO A 407 -1.07 -6.12 17.43
C PRO A 407 -2.53 -5.78 17.76
N ARG A 408 -2.92 -5.97 19.01
CA ARG A 408 -3.74 -4.92 19.61
C ARG A 408 -2.74 -3.89 20.09
N TYR A 409 -2.58 -2.79 19.35
CA TYR A 409 -1.96 -1.59 19.90
C TYR A 409 -2.83 -1.10 21.06
N TYR A 410 -2.60 -1.65 22.25
CA TYR A 410 -3.07 -1.08 23.50
C TYR A 410 -2.13 0.08 23.79
N GLY A 411 -2.44 1.25 23.19
CA GLY A 411 -1.80 2.51 23.59
C GLY A 411 -1.89 2.72 25.11
N PRO A 412 -1.12 3.67 25.67
CA PRO A 412 -1.07 3.90 27.11
C PRO A 412 -2.49 4.01 27.66
N SER A 413 -2.79 3.12 28.61
CA SER A 413 -4.07 3.08 29.30
C SER A 413 -4.45 4.49 29.72
N LEU A 414 -5.64 4.95 29.33
CA LEU A 414 -6.38 5.94 30.08
C LEU A 414 -6.35 5.49 31.55
N SER A 415 -5.60 6.20 32.37
CA SER A 415 -5.33 5.80 33.74
C SER A 415 -6.61 5.69 34.57
N THR A 416 -6.65 4.66 35.42
CA THR A 416 -7.55 4.40 36.56
C THR A 416 -8.99 3.94 36.25
N VAL A 417 -9.25 2.63 36.39
CA VAL A 417 -9.91 1.99 37.56
C VAL A 417 -9.57 0.49 37.51
N GLY A 418 -9.22 -0.09 38.66
CA GLY A 418 -8.67 -1.44 38.76
C GLY A 418 -9.62 -2.60 38.44
N LYS A 419 -9.00 -3.79 38.50
CA LYS A 419 -9.53 -5.15 38.38
C LYS A 419 -9.61 -5.69 36.95
N SER A 420 -8.62 -6.53 36.63
CA SER A 420 -8.58 -7.44 35.50
C SER A 420 -9.83 -8.32 35.46
N TRP A 421 -10.52 -8.35 34.32
CA TRP A 421 -11.49 -9.38 34.01
C TRP A 421 -10.97 -10.20 32.83
N LEU A 422 -10.63 -11.45 33.11
CA LEU A 422 -10.57 -12.51 32.10
C LEU A 422 -12.02 -12.78 31.67
N ILE A 423 -12.38 -12.38 30.44
CA ILE A 423 -13.63 -12.83 29.84
C ILE A 423 -13.39 -14.26 29.35
N LYS A 424 -13.85 -15.22 30.17
CA LYS A 424 -14.00 -16.62 29.79
C LYS A 424 -15.14 -16.71 28.77
N GLY A 425 -14.88 -17.26 27.58
CA GLY A 425 -15.94 -17.57 26.63
C GLY A 425 -16.99 -18.46 27.31
N MET A 426 -18.25 -18.05 27.26
CA MET A 426 -19.37 -18.86 27.74
C MET A 426 -19.51 -20.08 26.84
N GLY A 427 -19.50 -21.27 27.45
CA GLY A 427 -19.76 -22.53 26.76
C GLY A 427 -18.81 -23.69 27.09
N ALA A 428 -18.40 -23.86 28.35
CA ALA A 428 -17.80 -25.11 28.80
C ALA A 428 -18.37 -25.47 30.17
N THR A 429 -19.35 -26.38 30.18
CA THR A 429 -19.72 -27.13 31.38
C THR A 429 -18.60 -28.13 31.69
N SER A 430 -18.06 -28.01 32.91
CA SER A 430 -17.26 -28.94 33.73
C SER A 430 -17.34 -30.43 33.34
N ALA A 431 -16.37 -31.33 33.57
CA ALA A 431 -15.19 -31.40 34.45
C ALA A 431 -14.23 -32.45 33.85
N GLY A 432 -12.90 -32.35 33.99
CA GLY A 432 -12.21 -33.18 34.97
C GLY A 432 -11.01 -33.93 34.37
N ALA A 433 -9.84 -33.68 34.95
CA ALA A 433 -8.66 -34.54 35.10
C ALA A 433 -7.93 -35.17 33.87
N ASN A 434 -6.67 -34.75 33.75
CA ASN A 434 -5.45 -35.54 33.45
C ASN A 434 -5.18 -36.14 32.06
N MET A 435 -4.04 -35.66 31.53
CA MET A 435 -2.90 -36.42 30.99
C MET A 435 -2.92 -36.92 29.53
N TYR A 436 -1.96 -36.33 28.77
CA TYR A 436 -1.24 -36.86 27.60
C TYR A 436 -2.04 -37.31 26.37
N GLY A 437 -1.95 -36.54 25.27
CA GLY A 437 -2.16 -37.07 23.91
C GLY A 437 -2.45 -36.05 22.80
N GLY A 438 -1.48 -35.83 21.89
CA GLY A 438 -1.70 -35.66 20.43
C GLY A 438 -2.12 -34.28 19.86
N PRO A 439 -1.59 -33.84 18.69
CA PRO A 439 -1.86 -32.54 18.07
C PRO A 439 -2.80 -32.65 16.86
N SER A 440 -3.99 -32.03 16.92
CA SER A 440 -4.70 -31.46 15.76
C SER A 440 -6.09 -30.97 16.19
N GLU A 441 -6.24 -29.67 16.45
CA GLU A 441 -7.56 -29.03 16.39
C GLU A 441 -7.52 -28.05 15.21
N ASN A 442 -8.23 -28.39 14.13
CA ASN A 442 -8.37 -27.54 12.95
C ASN A 442 -9.48 -26.51 13.20
N TRP A 443 -9.16 -25.23 13.04
CA TRP A 443 -10.13 -24.14 13.03
C TRP A 443 -10.33 -23.68 11.59
N TYR A 444 -11.59 -23.61 11.14
CA TYR A 444 -11.97 -23.02 9.85
C TYR A 444 -12.72 -21.72 10.12
N TRP A 445 -12.34 -20.64 9.43
CA TRP A 445 -13.08 -19.39 9.38
C TRP A 445 -13.19 -18.94 7.92
N CYS A 446 -14.40 -18.58 7.51
CA CYS A 446 -14.65 -17.90 6.25
C CYS A 446 -14.69 -16.39 6.54
N ASP A 447 -13.98 -15.58 5.76
CA ASP A 447 -14.19 -14.13 5.76
C ASP A 447 -15.40 -13.77 4.89
N GLU A 448 -15.90 -12.53 5.01
CA GLU A 448 -17.08 -12.02 4.29
C GLU A 448 -16.95 -12.03 2.75
N TYR A 449 -15.83 -12.52 2.20
CA TYR A 449 -15.56 -12.51 0.76
C TYR A 449 -15.03 -13.85 0.21
N GLY A 450 -15.17 -14.96 0.96
CA GLY A 450 -15.05 -16.31 0.43
C GLY A 450 -13.61 -16.80 0.16
N ALA A 451 -12.61 -16.27 0.86
CA ALA A 451 -11.26 -16.83 0.79
C ALA A 451 -11.13 -18.07 1.69
N GLU A 452 -10.88 -19.25 1.10
CA GLU A 452 -10.43 -20.43 1.87
C GLU A 452 -9.00 -20.19 2.38
N MET A 453 -8.80 -20.29 3.70
CA MET A 453 -7.49 -20.32 4.32
C MET A 453 -7.24 -21.70 4.95
N SER A 454 -6.30 -22.47 4.41
CA SER A 454 -5.80 -23.70 5.03
C SER A 454 -4.35 -23.54 5.48
N TYR A 455 -4.06 -23.87 6.73
CA TYR A 455 -2.70 -23.97 7.26
C TYR A 455 -2.26 -25.45 7.25
N HIS A 456 -1.16 -25.72 6.53
CA HIS A 456 -0.46 -27.00 6.30
C HIS A 456 -1.07 -28.05 5.32
N GLN A 457 -0.15 -28.67 4.56
CA GLN A 457 -0.34 -29.42 3.31
C GLN A 457 -0.90 -30.84 3.45
N HIS A 458 -1.51 -31.27 2.34
CA HIS A 458 -1.87 -32.62 1.90
C HIS A 458 -3.10 -33.25 2.53
N LEU A 459 -4.25 -33.08 1.87
CA LEU A 459 -5.10 -34.17 1.35
C LEU A 459 -6.18 -33.55 0.44
N TRP A 460 -6.42 -34.20 -0.71
CA TRP A 460 -7.43 -33.79 -1.68
C TRP A 460 -8.84 -34.02 -1.14
N SER A 461 -9.61 -32.95 -0.98
CA SER A 461 -11.08 -32.93 -1.11
C SER A 461 -11.54 -31.48 -1.12
N SER A 462 -11.96 -30.99 -2.28
CA SER A 462 -12.56 -29.67 -2.47
C SER A 462 -13.96 -29.62 -1.86
N TYR A 463 -14.21 -28.73 -0.90
CA TYR A 463 -15.55 -28.26 -0.58
C TYR A 463 -15.65 -26.80 -1.00
N ALA A 464 -16.37 -26.54 -2.09
CA ALA A 464 -16.57 -25.18 -2.57
C ALA A 464 -17.41 -24.37 -1.56
N CYS A 465 -16.93 -23.19 -1.15
CA CYS A 465 -17.77 -22.17 -0.55
C CYS A 465 -18.76 -21.67 -1.62
N ALA A 466 -19.99 -22.17 -1.59
CA ALA A 466 -21.03 -21.76 -2.53
C ALA A 466 -21.58 -20.38 -2.11
N ASN A 467 -21.52 -19.42 -3.04
CA ASN A 467 -22.15 -18.11 -2.92
C ASN A 467 -23.67 -18.24 -2.76
N GLY A 468 -24.23 -17.65 -1.71
CA GLY A 468 -25.67 -17.53 -1.52
C GLY A 468 -26.00 -16.74 -0.27
N TYR A 469 -26.03 -15.41 -0.37
CA TYR A 469 -26.59 -14.53 0.66
C TYR A 469 -27.90 -13.96 0.11
N ASP A 470 -29.04 -14.47 0.58
CA ASP A 470 -30.37 -13.95 0.24
C ASP A 470 -31.10 -13.35 1.45
N GLY A 471 -30.37 -12.71 2.37
CA GLY A 471 -30.89 -11.62 3.20
C GLY A 471 -32.01 -11.93 4.22
N GLN A 472 -32.63 -13.10 4.28
CA GLN A 472 -33.68 -13.41 5.25
C GLN A 472 -33.83 -14.92 5.53
N SER A 473 -33.11 -15.47 6.51
CA SER A 473 -33.63 -16.57 7.37
C SER A 473 -32.64 -16.99 8.47
N HIS A 474 -33.14 -17.11 9.70
CA HIS A 474 -32.48 -17.77 10.81
C HIS A 474 -32.53 -19.30 10.59
N ILE A 475 -31.39 -19.99 10.65
CA ILE A 475 -31.37 -21.46 10.72
C ILE A 475 -30.60 -21.89 11.98
N TYR A 476 -31.33 -22.56 12.88
CA TYR A 476 -30.80 -23.33 14.00
C TYR A 476 -30.39 -24.72 13.53
N TYR A 477 -29.31 -25.28 14.05
CA TYR A 477 -29.05 -26.73 13.99
C TYR A 477 -28.95 -27.34 15.40
N ILE A 478 -29.70 -28.44 15.56
CA ILE A 478 -29.76 -29.37 16.70
C ILE A 478 -28.84 -30.57 16.37
N PRO A 479 -28.10 -31.13 17.33
CA PRO A 479 -27.00 -32.06 17.05
C PRO A 479 -27.43 -33.52 16.92
N PHE A 480 -26.74 -34.26 16.06
CA PHE A 480 -26.39 -35.67 16.24
C PHE A 480 -24.91 -35.88 15.93
#